data_AF-A0A133UY14-F1
#
_entry.id   AF-A0A133UY14-F1
#
_cell.length_a   1.000
_cell.length_b   1.000
_cell.length_c   1.000
_cell.angle_alpha   90.00
_cell.angle_beta   90.00
_cell.angle_gamma   90.00
#
_symmetry.space_group_name_H-M   'P 1'
#
loop_
_entity.id
_entity.type
_entity.pdbx_description
1 polymer ?
#
loop_
_entity_poly.entity_id
_entity_poly.type
_entity_poly.pdbx_seq_one_letter_code
_entity_poly.pdbx_strand_id
1 'polypeptide(L)'
;MEEVQRAMGLINKHMESASKKLDKDEVEVFVEKILKSKRVFLVGAGRSGLMAKAFAMRLMHLDRDVHVIGETITPSVREDDILIAVSGSGETTFVVSAAEMGKNIGVEVVGVTS
;
A
#
# COMPACT_ATOMS: atom_id res chain seq x y z
N MET A 1 -32.51 0.60 -10.48
CA MET A 1 -32.30 0.90 -9.04
C MET A 1 -32.01 -0.36 -8.24
N GLU A 2 -32.76 -1.44 -8.41
CA GLU A 2 -32.57 -2.71 -7.67
C GLU A 2 -31.18 -3.34 -7.88
N GLU A 3 -30.66 -3.39 -9.11
CA GLU A 3 -29.32 -3.92 -9.40
C GLU A 3 -28.19 -3.12 -8.72
N VAL A 4 -28.32 -1.78 -8.70
CA VAL A 4 -27.36 -0.90 -8.03
C VAL A 4 -27.36 -1.15 -6.52
N GLN A 5 -28.55 -1.24 -5.91
CA GLN A 5 -28.68 -1.57 -4.48
C GLN A 5 -28.10 -2.95 -4.16
N ARG A 6 -28.32 -3.94 -5.03
CA ARG A 6 -27.71 -5.27 -4.89
C ARG A 6 -26.19 -5.21 -4.96
N ALA A 7 -25.62 -4.48 -5.92
CA ALA A 7 -24.17 -4.32 -6.05
C ALA A 7 -23.56 -3.63 -4.81
N MET A 8 -24.19 -2.56 -4.31
CA MET A 8 -23.77 -1.88 -3.08
C MET A 8 -23.83 -2.83 -1.87
N GLY A 9 -24.89 -3.65 -1.78
CA GLY A 9 -25.02 -4.67 -0.73
C GLY A 9 -23.90 -5.72 -0.77
N LEU A 10 -23.45 -6.12 -1.97
CA LEU A 10 -22.29 -7.02 -2.11
C LEU A 10 -21.00 -6.34 -1.68
N ILE A 11 -20.77 -5.09 -2.08
CA ILE A 11 -19.56 -4.33 -1.68
C ILE A 11 -19.47 -4.24 -0.15
N ASN A 12 -20.57 -3.90 0.55
CA ASN A 12 -20.59 -3.84 2.01
C ASN A 12 -20.24 -5.18 2.64
N LYS A 13 -20.80 -6.29 2.14
CA LYS A 13 -20.46 -7.65 2.62
C LYS A 13 -18.97 -7.97 2.43
N HIS A 14 -18.38 -7.57 1.31
CA HIS A 14 -16.95 -7.73 1.07
C HIS A 14 -16.11 -6.88 2.03
N MET A 15 -16.52 -5.64 2.32
CA MET A 15 -15.84 -4.79 3.30
C MET A 15 -15.89 -5.37 4.71
N GLU A 16 -17.05 -5.86 5.16
CA GLU A 16 -17.19 -6.52 6.46
C GLU A 16 -16.32 -7.78 6.55
N SER A 17 -16.29 -8.59 5.50
CA SER A 17 -15.46 -9.80 5.44
C SER A 17 -13.96 -9.46 5.47
N ALA A 18 -13.53 -8.45 4.71
CA ALA A 18 -12.14 -8.00 4.71
C ALA A 18 -11.74 -7.46 6.08
N SER A 19 -12.59 -6.65 6.73
CA SER A 19 -12.31 -6.12 8.07
C SER A 19 -12.13 -7.20 9.12
N LYS A 20 -12.82 -8.35 9.00
CA LYS A 20 -12.70 -9.48 9.93
C LYS A 20 -11.42 -10.28 9.75
N LYS A 21 -10.75 -10.15 8.61
CA LYS A 21 -9.47 -10.81 8.33
C LYS A 21 -8.25 -10.01 8.77
N LEU A 22 -8.44 -8.75 9.17
CA LEU A 22 -7.35 -7.93 9.66
C LEU A 22 -6.87 -8.47 11.00
N ASP A 23 -5.60 -8.85 11.04
CA ASP A 23 -4.91 -9.10 12.29
C ASP A 23 -4.52 -7.76 12.93
N LYS A 24 -4.89 -7.58 14.20
CA LYS A 24 -4.68 -6.31 14.88
C LYS A 24 -3.19 -6.04 15.10
N ASP A 25 -2.42 -7.06 15.42
CA ASP A 25 -1.00 -6.92 15.74
C ASP A 25 -0.21 -6.62 14.45
N GLU A 26 -0.58 -7.23 13.32
CA GLU A 26 0.00 -6.88 12.01
C GLU A 26 -0.29 -5.43 11.62
N VAL A 27 -1.50 -4.93 11.89
CA VAL A 27 -1.87 -3.53 11.62
C VAL A 27 -1.09 -2.58 12.52
N GLU A 28 -0.93 -2.89 13.81
CA GLU A 28 -0.13 -2.07 14.73
C GLU A 28 1.35 -2.02 14.28
N VAL A 29 1.94 -3.16 13.93
CA VAL A 29 3.30 -3.23 13.38
C VAL A 29 3.42 -2.43 12.08
N PHE A 30 2.44 -2.50 11.19
CA PHE A 30 2.44 -1.72 9.95
C PHE A 30 2.44 -0.22 10.21
N VAL A 31 1.58 0.25 11.12
CA VAL A 31 1.52 1.66 11.52
C VAL A 31 2.83 2.10 12.16
N GLU A 32 3.40 1.30 13.07
CA GLU A 32 4.69 1.62 13.68
C GLU A 32 5.82 1.76 12.66
N LYS A 33 5.89 0.85 11.67
CA LYS A 33 6.90 0.90 10.61
C LYS A 33 6.78 2.18 9.78
N ILE A 34 5.55 2.61 9.47
CA ILE A 34 5.31 3.88 8.78
C ILE A 34 5.77 5.07 9.62
N LEU A 35 5.51 5.07 10.94
CA LEU A 35 5.86 6.19 11.82
C LEU A 35 7.37 6.29 12.05
N LYS A 36 8.07 5.15 12.13
CA LYS A 36 9.53 5.06 12.35
C LYS A 36 10.36 5.35 11.10
N SER A 37 9.81 5.18 9.89
CA SER A 37 10.56 5.44 8.66
C SER A 37 10.81 6.93 8.43
N LYS A 38 11.84 7.27 7.66
CA LYS A 38 12.05 8.67 7.22
C LYS A 38 11.10 9.07 6.10
N ARG A 39 10.97 8.18 5.10
CA ARG A 39 10.14 8.39 3.91
C ARG A 39 9.38 7.13 3.56
N VAL A 40 8.19 7.30 2.99
CA VAL A 40 7.30 6.21 2.60
C VAL A 40 7.21 6.14 1.08
N PHE A 41 7.55 5.01 0.50
CA PHE A 41 7.38 4.75 -0.93
C PHE A 41 6.24 3.77 -1.12
N LEU A 42 5.31 4.08 -2.04
CA LEU A 42 4.21 3.18 -2.36
C LEU A 42 4.31 2.71 -3.80
N VAL A 43 3.97 1.45 -4.02
CA VAL A 43 3.92 0.85 -5.35
C VAL A 43 2.69 -0.04 -5.49
N GLY A 44 1.99 0.08 -6.62
CA GLY A 44 0.82 -0.70 -6.96
C GLY A 44 0.52 -0.57 -8.45
N ALA A 45 -0.17 -1.54 -9.03
CA ALA A 45 -0.56 -1.51 -10.44
C ALA A 45 -2.08 -1.37 -10.61
N GLY A 46 -2.51 -0.72 -11.71
CA GLY A 46 -3.92 -0.56 -12.05
C GLY A 46 -4.74 0.05 -10.90
N ARG A 47 -5.82 -0.63 -10.49
CA ARG A 47 -6.69 -0.18 -9.39
C ARG A 47 -5.97 -0.12 -8.05
N SER A 48 -5.06 -1.06 -7.77
CA SER A 48 -4.23 -1.01 -6.56
C SER A 48 -3.28 0.17 -6.57
N GLY A 49 -2.79 0.57 -7.76
CA GLY A 49 -2.01 1.80 -7.92
C GLY A 49 -2.82 3.06 -7.60
N LEU A 50 -4.10 3.12 -7.97
CA LEU A 50 -5.00 4.22 -7.58
C LEU A 50 -5.18 4.29 -6.06
N MET A 51 -5.36 3.14 -5.40
CA MET A 51 -5.48 3.09 -3.93
C MET A 51 -4.17 3.46 -3.24
N ALA A 52 -3.02 3.03 -3.78
CA ALA A 52 -1.70 3.43 -3.30
C ALA A 52 -1.51 4.96 -3.39
N LYS A 53 -1.91 5.59 -4.51
CA LYS A 53 -1.87 7.05 -4.67
C LYS A 53 -2.82 7.77 -3.71
N ALA A 54 -4.02 7.24 -3.50
CA ALA A 54 -4.97 7.80 -2.53
C ALA A 54 -4.43 7.74 -1.10
N PHE A 55 -3.79 6.63 -0.73
CA PHE A 55 -3.14 6.47 0.57
C PHE A 55 -1.92 7.39 0.72
N ALA A 56 -1.08 7.48 -0.31
CA ALA A 56 0.04 8.42 -0.36
C ALA A 56 -0.40 9.87 -0.10
N MET A 57 -1.48 10.30 -0.74
CA MET A 57 -2.06 11.63 -0.52
C MET A 57 -2.49 11.85 0.93
N ARG A 58 -3.08 10.84 1.58
CA ARG A 58 -3.46 10.96 3.00
C ARG A 58 -2.25 11.02 3.92
N LEU A 59 -1.21 10.24 3.64
CA LEU A 59 0.04 10.31 4.40
C LEU A 59 0.71 11.68 4.27
N MET A 60 0.71 12.26 3.06
CA MET A 60 1.23 13.62 2.84
C MET A 60 0.45 14.65 3.67
N HIS A 61 -0.88 14.56 3.73
CA HIS A 61 -1.71 15.43 4.59
C HIS A 61 -1.49 15.21 6.09
N LEU A 62 -0.84 14.12 6.49
CA LEU A 62 -0.42 13.83 7.85
C LEU A 62 1.08 14.18 8.06
N ASP A 63 1.62 15.08 7.23
CA ASP A 63 3.00 15.58 7.26
C ASP A 63 4.07 14.48 7.12
N ARG A 64 3.74 13.37 6.43
CA ARG A 64 4.72 12.32 6.08
C ARG A 64 5.35 12.62 4.73
N ASP A 65 6.68 12.45 4.64
CA ASP A 65 7.39 12.45 3.36
C ASP A 65 7.09 11.16 2.61
N VAL A 66 6.40 11.27 1.48
CA VAL A 66 5.78 10.14 0.79
C VAL A 66 5.85 10.29 -0.72
N HIS A 67 6.16 9.19 -1.39
CA HIS A 67 6.30 9.13 -2.84
C HIS A 67 5.64 7.87 -3.41
N VAL A 68 5.29 7.92 -4.70
CA VAL A 68 4.70 6.79 -5.41
C VAL A 68 5.66 6.38 -6.53
N ILE A 69 6.12 5.13 -6.51
CA ILE A 69 7.06 4.61 -7.51
C ILE A 69 6.45 4.74 -8.91
N GLY A 70 7.24 5.29 -9.83
CA GLY A 70 6.85 5.53 -11.22
C GLY A 70 6.38 6.97 -11.50
N GLU A 71 6.21 7.81 -10.47
CA GLU A 71 5.87 9.23 -10.65
C GLU A 71 7.10 10.11 -10.87
N THR A 72 6.94 11.22 -11.60
CA THR A 72 8.01 12.10 -12.09
C THR A 72 8.94 12.65 -11.01
N ILE A 73 8.41 12.96 -9.82
CA ILE A 73 9.14 13.63 -8.74
C ILE A 73 9.69 12.66 -7.69
N THR A 74 9.61 11.35 -7.95
CA THR A 74 10.03 10.32 -6.99
C THR A 74 11.56 10.31 -6.85
N PRO A 75 12.12 10.61 -5.68
CA PRO A 75 13.56 10.55 -5.46
C PRO A 75 14.04 9.10 -5.31
N SER A 76 15.35 8.90 -5.28
CA SER A 76 15.94 7.59 -5.02
C SER A 76 15.62 7.09 -3.59
N VAL A 77 15.28 5.81 -3.51
CA VAL A 77 15.08 5.04 -2.27
C VAL A 77 16.43 4.85 -1.56
N ARG A 78 16.42 4.88 -0.22
CA ARG A 78 17.57 4.75 0.69
C ARG A 78 17.22 3.85 1.87
N GLU A 79 18.22 3.25 2.52
CA GLU A 79 18.08 2.26 3.61
C GLU A 79 17.11 2.63 4.74
N ASP A 80 17.00 3.92 5.11
CA ASP A 80 16.10 4.40 6.18
C ASP A 80 14.63 4.60 5.74
N ASP A 81 14.29 4.25 4.49
CA ASP A 81 12.95 4.36 3.94
C ASP A 81 12.14 3.08 4.15
N ILE A 82 10.83 3.19 3.94
CA ILE A 82 9.93 2.04 3.85
C ILE A 82 9.29 1.97 2.46
N LEU A 83 9.18 0.76 1.90
CA LEU A 83 8.45 0.47 0.68
C LEU A 83 7.18 -0.33 0.98
N ILE A 84 6.02 0.20 0.59
CA ILE A 84 4.71 -0.43 0.72
C ILE A 84 4.26 -0.92 -0.65
N ALA A 85 4.22 -2.24 -0.82
CA ALA A 85 3.86 -2.92 -2.05
C ALA A 85 2.41 -3.43 -2.01
N VAL A 86 1.53 -2.87 -2.84
CA VAL A 86 0.10 -3.20 -2.87
C VAL A 86 -0.21 -4.09 -4.06
N SER A 87 -0.47 -5.38 -3.80
CA SER A 87 -0.86 -6.36 -4.81
C SER A 87 -1.85 -7.37 -4.26
N GLY A 88 -3.04 -7.43 -4.86
CA GLY A 88 -4.08 -8.36 -4.42
C GLY A 88 -3.67 -9.83 -4.57
N SER A 89 -2.91 -10.20 -5.61
CA SER A 89 -2.43 -11.57 -5.81
C SER A 89 -1.06 -11.85 -5.19
N GLY A 90 -0.32 -10.80 -4.79
CA GLY A 90 1.08 -10.92 -4.37
C GLY A 90 2.06 -11.18 -5.54
N GLU A 91 1.56 -11.32 -6.77
CA GLU A 91 2.34 -11.77 -7.93
C GLU A 91 2.45 -10.70 -9.04
N THR A 92 1.89 -9.51 -8.82
CA THR A 92 1.90 -8.45 -9.85
C THR A 92 3.34 -8.05 -10.17
N THR A 93 3.83 -8.40 -11.36
CA THR A 93 5.26 -8.34 -11.73
C THR A 93 5.91 -7.00 -11.39
N PHE A 94 5.30 -5.87 -11.79
CA PHE A 94 5.82 -4.53 -11.49
C PHE A 94 5.99 -4.28 -9.98
N VAL A 95 5.02 -4.73 -9.17
CA VAL A 95 5.01 -4.55 -7.72
C VAL A 95 6.06 -5.46 -7.06
N VAL A 96 6.14 -6.71 -7.50
CA VAL A 96 7.12 -7.69 -6.99
C VAL A 96 8.55 -7.25 -7.32
N SER A 97 8.82 -6.83 -8.55
CA SER A 97 10.15 -6.35 -8.94
C SER A 97 10.57 -5.11 -8.15
N ALA A 98 9.65 -4.19 -7.85
CA ALA A 98 9.94 -3.05 -6.99
C ALA A 98 10.24 -3.49 -5.54
N ALA A 99 9.48 -4.44 -5.01
CA ALA A 99 9.71 -5.03 -3.69
C ALA A 99 11.07 -5.74 -3.59
N GLU A 100 11.46 -6.52 -4.59
CA GLU A 100 12.77 -7.18 -4.67
C GLU A 100 13.91 -6.15 -4.74
N MET A 101 13.75 -5.11 -5.56
CA MET A 101 14.73 -4.01 -5.62
C MET A 101 14.86 -3.32 -4.26
N GLY A 102 13.75 -3.08 -3.56
CA GLY A 102 13.76 -2.53 -2.21
C GLY A 102 14.55 -3.41 -1.24
N LYS A 103 14.29 -4.72 -1.22
CA LYS A 103 15.06 -5.67 -0.40
C LYS A 103 16.55 -5.65 -0.73
N ASN A 104 16.92 -5.57 -2.00
CA ASN A 104 18.32 -5.51 -2.43
C ASN A 104 19.03 -4.22 -1.99
N ILE A 105 18.30 -3.11 -1.89
CA ILE A 105 18.80 -1.83 -1.35
C ILE A 105 18.90 -1.88 0.19
N GLY A 106 18.22 -2.83 0.84
CA GLY A 106 18.17 -2.94 2.29
C GLY A 106 17.05 -2.14 2.94
N VAL A 107 16.04 -1.68 2.17
CA VAL A 107 14.87 -1.01 2.76
C VAL A 107 13.87 -1.99 3.32
N GLU A 108 13.14 -1.53 4.33
CA GLU A 108 12.01 -2.26 4.87
C GLU A 108 10.90 -2.37 3.82
N VAL A 109 10.44 -3.59 3.53
CA VAL A 109 9.38 -3.84 2.53
C VAL A 109 8.16 -4.45 3.21
N VAL A 110 7.02 -3.78 3.09
CA VAL A 110 5.73 -4.26 3.59
C VAL A 110 4.79 -4.55 2.42
N GLY A 111 4.23 -5.76 2.40
CA GLY A 111 3.22 -6.16 1.41
C GLY A 111 1.80 -5.98 1.93
N VAL A 112 0.92 -5.38 1.12
CA VAL A 112 -0.53 -5.41 1.32
C VAL A 112 -1.12 -6.34 0.26
N THR A 113 -1.51 -7.55 0.70
CA THR A 113 -1.93 -8.66 -0.15
C THR A 113 -3.02 -9.51 0.50
N SER A 114 -3.57 -10.49 -0.23
CA SER A 114 -4.72 -11.32 0.19
C SER A 114 -4.36 -12.46 1.13
#